data_AF-A0A9Q3PIZ9-F1
#
_entry.id   AF-A0A9Q3PIZ9-F1
#
_cell.length_a   1.000
_cell.length_b   1.000
_cell.length_c   1.000
_cell.angle_alpha   90.00
_cell.angle_beta   90.00
_cell.angle_gamma   90.00
#
_symmetry.space_group_name_H-M   'P 1'
#
loop_
_entity.id
_entity.type
_entity.pdbx_description
1 polymer ?
#
loop_
_entity_poly.entity_id
_entity_poly.type
_entity_poly.pdbx_seq_one_letter_code
_entity_poly.pdbx_strand_id
1 'polypeptide(L)'
;MKDAREDVAISLLHLYQGKTDLHPLYFHAFLEEQWDEEEDPEEIETVLKIVPAAYHQYLDVFSKVKEEKLTPHRTCDNHIELEGLLPPVGVIYSLSSQESETLQAYI
;
A
#
# COMPACT_ATOMS: atom_id res chain seq x y z
N MET A 1 12.85 -6.46 -31.78
CA MET A 1 11.46 -6.84 -31.53
C MET A 1 11.12 -6.13 -30.23
N LYS A 2 10.42 -4.99 -30.30
CA LYS A 2 10.14 -4.20 -29.09
C LYS A 2 9.19 -5.02 -28.22
N ASP A 3 9.49 -5.06 -26.93
CA ASP A 3 8.78 -5.90 -25.99
C ASP A 3 7.34 -5.37 -25.88
N ALA A 4 6.34 -6.25 -25.95
CA ALA A 4 4.93 -5.85 -25.92
C ALA A 4 4.57 -5.09 -24.63
N ARG A 5 5.38 -5.28 -23.58
CA ARG A 5 5.35 -4.48 -22.35
C ARG A 5 5.67 -3.01 -22.55
N GLU A 6 6.66 -2.67 -23.38
CA GLU A 6 7.07 -1.28 -23.64
C GLU A 6 5.96 -0.52 -24.38
N ASP A 7 5.29 -1.18 -25.33
CA ASP A 7 4.24 -0.56 -26.13
C ASP A 7 2.97 -0.26 -25.31
N VAL A 8 2.64 -1.13 -24.34
CA VAL A 8 1.52 -0.90 -23.40
C VAL A 8 1.85 0.24 -22.42
N ALA A 9 3.07 0.29 -21.90
CA ALA A 9 3.53 1.36 -21.02
C ALA A 9 3.49 2.73 -21.72
N ILE A 10 3.94 2.81 -22.98
CA ILE A 10 3.93 4.04 -23.77
C ILE A 10 2.50 4.51 -24.07
N SER A 11 1.57 3.57 -24.33
CA SER A 11 0.17 3.87 -24.58
C SER A 11 -0.54 4.42 -23.33
N LEU A 12 -0.29 3.83 -22.17
CA LEU A 12 -0.82 4.32 -20.89
C LEU A 12 -0.25 5.71 -20.56
N LEU A 13 1.04 5.94 -20.78
CA LEU A 13 1.69 7.23 -20.53
C LEU A 13 1.07 8.38 -21.36
N HIS A 14 0.69 8.12 -22.62
CA HIS A 14 -0.04 9.07 -23.46
C HIS A 14 -1.48 9.32 -23.00
N LEU A 15 -2.15 8.32 -22.43
CA LEU A 15 -3.53 8.45 -21.94
C LEU A 15 -3.62 9.33 -20.69
N TYR A 16 -2.57 9.35 -19.87
CA TYR A 16 -2.51 10.12 -18.61
C TYR A 16 -1.99 11.56 -18.76
N GLN A 17 -1.50 11.97 -19.95
CA GLN A 17 -0.93 13.30 -20.21
C GLN A 17 -1.92 14.49 -20.14
N GLY A 18 -3.15 14.28 -19.65
CA GLY A 18 -4.17 15.33 -19.58
C GLY A 18 -4.75 15.66 -18.20
N LYS A 19 -4.44 14.95 -17.10
CA LYS A 19 -5.32 15.01 -15.91
C LYS A 19 -4.73 14.92 -14.50
N THR A 20 -3.43 15.04 -14.28
CA THR A 20 -2.92 15.07 -12.89
C THR A 20 -1.76 16.05 -12.73
N ASP A 21 -1.83 16.91 -11.73
CA ASP A 21 -0.75 17.80 -11.27
C ASP A 21 0.35 17.03 -10.51
N LEU A 22 0.47 15.71 -10.73
CA LEU A 22 1.46 14.86 -10.08
C LEU A 22 2.73 14.79 -10.93
N HIS A 23 3.87 15.05 -10.30
CA HIS A 23 5.17 15.08 -10.94
C HIS A 23 5.53 13.69 -11.50
N PRO A 24 5.93 13.56 -12.79
CA PRO A 24 6.10 12.27 -13.48
C PRO A 24 7.07 11.29 -12.79
N LEU A 25 8.08 11.82 -12.07
CA LEU A 25 9.05 10.99 -11.34
C LEU A 25 8.45 10.24 -10.14
N TYR A 26 7.30 10.67 -9.61
CA TYR A 26 6.65 10.01 -8.48
C TYR A 26 5.75 8.84 -8.91
N PHE A 27 5.19 8.89 -10.13
CA PHE A 27 4.30 7.84 -10.62
C PHE A 27 5.05 6.56 -11.00
N HIS A 28 6.27 6.70 -11.52
CA HIS A 28 7.13 5.56 -11.88
C HIS A 28 7.82 4.93 -10.66
N ALA A 29 8.32 5.73 -9.73
CA ALA A 29 8.94 5.21 -8.50
C ALA A 29 7.94 4.39 -7.65
N PHE A 30 6.66 4.77 -7.65
CA PHE A 30 5.59 4.07 -6.93
C PHE A 30 5.23 2.71 -7.53
N LEU A 31 5.39 2.52 -8.84
CA LEU A 31 5.00 1.30 -9.54
C LEU A 31 6.16 0.32 -9.79
N GLU A 32 7.40 0.81 -9.83
CA GLU A 32 8.58 -0.04 -10.11
C GLU A 32 9.15 -0.72 -8.86
N GLU A 33 8.96 -0.17 -7.65
CA GLU A 33 9.48 -0.78 -6.41
C GLU A 33 8.58 -1.85 -5.77
N GLN A 34 7.38 -2.12 -6.32
CA GLN A 34 6.37 -2.92 -5.61
C GLN A 34 6.28 -4.40 -5.98
N TRP A 35 6.82 -4.87 -7.11
CA TRP A 35 6.50 -6.23 -7.55
C TRP A 35 7.71 -7.02 -8.03
N ASP A 36 8.22 -7.87 -7.13
CA ASP A 36 8.86 -9.16 -7.44
C ASP A 36 8.56 -10.16 -6.30
N GLU A 37 7.28 -10.29 -5.92
CA GLU A 37 6.82 -11.43 -5.11
C GLU A 37 5.90 -12.29 -5.97
N GLU A 38 6.31 -13.54 -6.20
CA GLU A 38 5.48 -14.54 -6.88
C GLU A 38 4.23 -14.78 -6.03
N GLU A 39 3.06 -14.42 -6.56
CA GLU A 39 1.78 -14.70 -5.91
C GLU A 39 1.54 -16.21 -5.87
N ASP A 40 1.20 -16.75 -4.70
CA ASP A 40 0.89 -18.16 -4.53
C ASP A 40 -0.38 -18.52 -5.33
N PRO A 41 -0.30 -19.39 -6.34
CA PRO A 41 -1.44 -19.75 -7.17
C PRO A 41 -2.59 -20.40 -6.39
N GLU A 42 -2.29 -21.08 -5.27
CA GLU A 42 -3.34 -21.65 -4.41
C GLU A 42 -4.14 -20.55 -3.70
N GLU A 43 -3.47 -19.47 -3.29
CA GLU A 43 -4.11 -18.33 -2.64
C GLU A 43 -5.07 -17.60 -3.61
N ILE A 44 -4.61 -17.34 -4.83
CA ILE A 44 -5.43 -16.66 -5.87
C ILE A 44 -6.73 -17.43 -6.14
N GLU A 45 -6.66 -18.77 -6.22
CA GLU A 45 -7.85 -19.59 -6.46
C GLU A 45 -8.86 -19.50 -5.32
N THR A 46 -8.38 -19.44 -4.06
CA THR A 46 -9.27 -19.27 -2.90
C THR A 46 -9.95 -17.91 -2.90
N VAL A 47 -9.19 -16.84 -3.19
CA VAL A 47 -9.70 -15.47 -3.24
C VAL A 47 -10.75 -15.32 -4.34
N LEU A 48 -10.52 -15.89 -5.53
CA LEU A 48 -11.47 -15.87 -6.66
C LEU A 48 -12.84 -16.45 -6.33
N LYS A 49 -12.89 -17.47 -5.45
CA LYS A 49 -14.15 -18.11 -5.02
C LYS A 49 -14.94 -17.26 -4.04
N ILE A 50 -14.27 -16.39 -3.27
CA ILE A 50 -14.87 -15.57 -2.21
C ILE A 50 -15.26 -14.19 -2.75
N VAL A 51 -14.41 -13.60 -3.59
CA VAL A 51 -14.56 -12.24 -4.08
C VAL A 51 -15.61 -12.19 -5.20
N PRO A 52 -16.60 -11.27 -5.13
CA PRO A 52 -17.56 -11.09 -6.21
C PRO A 52 -16.88 -10.71 -7.53
N ALA A 53 -17.45 -11.17 -8.65
CA ALA A 53 -16.89 -10.97 -9.98
C ALA A 53 -16.59 -9.50 -10.34
N ALA A 54 -17.36 -8.55 -9.81
CA ALA A 54 -17.13 -7.12 -10.02
C ALA A 54 -15.77 -6.62 -9.49
N TYR A 55 -15.15 -7.35 -8.55
CA TYR A 55 -13.88 -6.98 -7.92
C TYR A 55 -12.72 -7.89 -8.34
N HIS A 56 -12.92 -8.80 -9.31
CA HIS A 56 -11.84 -9.67 -9.80
C HIS A 56 -10.69 -8.90 -10.46
N GLN A 57 -10.89 -7.64 -10.85
CA GLN A 57 -9.81 -6.75 -11.31
C GLN A 57 -8.90 -6.24 -10.17
N TYR A 58 -9.26 -6.48 -8.90
CA TYR A 58 -8.55 -6.02 -7.70
C TYR A 58 -8.11 -7.18 -6.81
N LEU A 59 -7.88 -8.37 -7.38
CA LEU A 59 -7.50 -9.56 -6.59
C LEU A 59 -6.18 -9.37 -5.86
N ASP A 60 -5.30 -8.53 -6.40
CA ASP A 60 -4.04 -8.11 -5.79
C ASP A 60 -4.24 -7.43 -4.42
N VAL A 61 -5.36 -6.70 -4.24
CA VAL A 61 -5.70 -6.04 -2.96
C VAL A 61 -6.06 -7.06 -1.86
N PHE A 62 -6.44 -8.29 -2.25
CA PHE A 62 -6.82 -9.36 -1.32
C PHE A 62 -5.68 -10.36 -1.06
N SER A 63 -4.47 -10.08 -1.53
CA SER A 63 -3.29 -10.90 -1.23
C SER A 63 -2.84 -10.68 0.20
N LYS A 64 -2.71 -11.77 0.97
CA LYS A 64 -2.20 -11.73 2.35
C LYS A 64 -0.77 -11.21 2.43
N VAL A 65 0.06 -11.57 1.45
CA VAL A 65 1.45 -11.13 1.38
C VAL A 65 1.53 -9.60 1.23
N LYS A 66 0.64 -9.03 0.40
CA LYS A 66 0.56 -7.57 0.21
C LYS A 66 -0.08 -6.87 1.42
N GLU A 67 -0.99 -7.52 2.15
CA GLU A 67 -1.61 -6.99 3.36
C GLU A 67 -0.59 -6.78 4.50
N GLU A 68 0.39 -7.66 4.64
CA GLU A 68 1.45 -7.53 5.67
C GLU A 68 2.40 -6.35 5.41
N LYS A 69 2.37 -5.77 4.21
CA LYS A 69 3.24 -4.66 3.83
C LYS A 69 2.53 -3.33 3.97
N LEU A 70 3.23 -2.36 4.56
CA LEU A 70 2.76 -0.98 4.55
C LEU A 70 2.71 -0.47 3.12
N THR A 71 1.58 0.12 2.75
CA THR A 71 1.46 0.80 1.47
C THR A 71 2.45 1.97 1.41
N PRO A 72 3.06 2.24 0.25
CA PRO A 72 3.95 3.39 0.07
C PRO A 72 3.26 4.71 0.44
N HIS A 73 4.06 5.63 0.96
CA HIS A 73 3.65 7.00 1.30
C HIS A 73 2.96 7.70 0.14
N ARG A 74 1.90 8.46 0.44
CA ARG A 74 1.13 9.20 -0.56
C ARG A 74 1.12 10.69 -0.25
N THR A 75 0.89 11.49 -1.29
CA THR A 75 0.75 12.96 -1.14
C THR A 75 -0.47 13.36 -0.30
N CYS A 76 -1.42 12.44 -0.11
CA CYS A 76 -2.59 12.59 0.74
C CYS A 76 -2.41 12.00 2.14
N ASP A 77 -1.19 11.60 2.53
CA ASP A 77 -0.90 11.24 3.90
C ASP A 77 -1.23 12.44 4.82
N ASN A 78 -1.82 12.16 5.98
CA ASN A 78 -2.24 13.21 6.90
C ASN A 78 -1.00 13.97 7.42
N HIS A 79 -0.83 15.21 6.96
CA HIS A 79 0.21 16.08 7.47
C HIS A 79 -0.24 16.66 8.82
N ILE A 80 0.60 16.49 9.85
CA ILE A 80 0.39 17.11 11.15
C ILE A 80 1.23 18.38 11.18
N GLU A 81 0.58 19.53 11.05
CA GLU A 81 1.20 20.83 11.26
C GLU A 81 1.50 21.00 12.75
N LEU A 82 2.77 21.26 13.09
CA LEU A 82 3.17 21.49 14.47
C LEU A 82 3.02 22.98 14.80
N GLU A 83 2.10 23.30 15.71
CA GLU A 83 1.90 24.65 16.22
C GLU A 83 2.34 24.75 17.69
N GLY A 84 3.07 25.82 18.04
CA GLY A 84 3.42 26.14 19.44
C GLY A 84 4.65 25.41 20.00
N LEU A 85 4.65 25.14 21.31
CA LEU A 85 5.74 24.46 22.01
C LEU A 85 5.55 22.95 21.97
N LEU A 86 6.65 22.19 21.87
CA LEU A 86 6.64 20.73 21.90
C LEU A 86 5.92 20.22 23.17
N PRO A 87 5.05 19.20 23.06
CA PRO A 87 4.40 18.64 24.22
C PRO A 87 5.44 18.10 25.21
N PRO A 88 5.22 18.26 26.53
CA PRO A 88 6.11 17.68 27.52
C PRO A 88 6.09 16.15 27.40
N VAL A 89 7.26 15.52 27.51
CA VAL A 89 7.36 14.06 27.54
C VAL A 89 6.69 13.57 28.83
N GLY A 90 5.54 12.93 28.68
CA GLY A 90 4.78 12.35 29.78
C GLY A 90 5.38 11.02 30.24
N VAL A 91 5.16 10.68 31.52
CA VAL A 91 5.39 9.32 32.01
C VAL A 91 4.29 8.40 31.49
N ILE A 92 4.65 7.19 31.09
CA ILE A 92 3.69 6.16 30.73
C ILE A 92 3.07 5.61 32.03
N TYR A 93 1.74 5.55 32.10
CA TYR A 93 1.05 4.96 33.24
C TYR A 93 1.38 3.47 33.35
N SER A 94 1.53 2.98 34.59
CA SER A 94 1.81 1.57 34.83
C SER A 94 0.63 0.71 34.37
N LEU A 95 0.91 -0.27 33.53
CA LEU A 95 -0.05 -1.29 33.12
C LEU A 95 -0.07 -2.42 34.16
N SER A 96 -1.24 -3.02 34.38
CA SER A 96 -1.34 -4.31 35.08
C SER A 96 -0.69 -5.42 34.25
N SER A 97 -0.38 -6.56 34.89
CA SER A 97 0.21 -7.71 34.18
C SER A 97 -0.66 -8.16 32.99
N GLN A 98 -1.97 -8.22 33.18
CA GLN A 98 -2.90 -8.62 32.13
C GLN A 98 -2.91 -7.63 30.95
N GLU A 99 -2.93 -6.32 31.24
CA GLU A 99 -2.90 -5.28 30.20
C GLU A 99 -1.59 -5.29 29.42
N SER A 100 -0.45 -5.48 30.11
CA SER A 100 0.86 -5.58 29.47
C SER A 100 0.98 -6.81 28.59
N GLU A 101 0.51 -7.98 29.05
CA GLU A 101 0.53 -9.22 28.27
C GLU A 101 -0.34 -9.08 27.01
N THR A 102 -1.53 -8.49 27.17
CA THR A 102 -2.44 -8.25 26.05
C THR A 102 -1.85 -7.28 25.03
N LEU A 103 -1.22 -6.19 25.51
CA LEU A 103 -0.60 -5.19 24.63
C LEU A 103 0.58 -5.79 23.86
N GLN A 104 1.42 -6.60 24.51
CA GLN A 104 2.55 -7.28 23.88
C GLN A 104 2.13 -8.35 22.87
N ALA A 105 0.96 -8.97 23.05
CA ALA A 105 0.44 -9.92 22.08
C ALA A 105 -0.14 -9.26 20.83
N TYR A 106 -0.52 -7.98 20.92
CA TYR A 106 -1.16 -7.23 19.84
C TYR A 106 -0.16 -6.52 18.91
N ILE A 107 0.93 -6.00 19.48
CA ILE A 107 1.98 -5.25 18.76
C ILE A 107 3.07 -6.21 18.27
#